data_AF-A0A7K4IMT9-F1
#
_entry.id   AF-A0A7K4IMT9-F1
#
_cell.length_a   1.000
_cell.length_b   1.000
_cell.length_c   1.000
_cell.angle_alpha   90.00
_cell.angle_beta   90.00
_cell.angle_gamma   90.00
#
_symmetry.space_group_name_H-M   'P 1'
#
loop_
_entity.id
_entity.type
_entity.pdbx_description
1 polymer ?
#
loop_
_entity_poly.entity_id
_entity_poly.type
_entity_poly.pdbx_seq_one_letter_code
_entity_poly.pdbx_strand_id
1 'polypeptide(L)'
;MLYEPNEIKTPEKQLEKIFKQLPSPICLLGGWAAYHIVNKSFEKANGRKYIGSRDIDIGFHIDKEWTQKQLAKSKFATAIRIIEKASVAIGIKAQEISRVLAELKRF
;
A
#
# COMPACT_ATOMS: atom_id res chain seq x y z
N MET A 1 23.94 -1.67 -4.95
CA MET A 1 22.63 -2.05 -4.38
C MET A 1 21.57 -1.48 -5.34
N LEU A 2 20.42 -2.14 -5.54
CA LEU A 2 19.46 -1.70 -6.58
C LEU A 2 18.71 -0.39 -6.21
N TYR A 3 18.62 -0.09 -4.90
CA TYR A 3 18.04 1.13 -4.35
C TYR A 3 19.01 1.77 -3.36
N GLU A 4 18.97 3.09 -3.27
CA GLU A 4 19.59 3.83 -2.18
C GLU A 4 18.79 3.66 -0.88
N PRO A 5 19.44 3.61 0.30
CA PRO A 5 18.75 3.34 1.57
C PRO A 5 17.62 4.32 1.92
N ASN A 6 17.70 5.55 1.44
CA ASN A 6 16.67 6.57 1.64
C ASN A 6 15.40 6.29 0.81
N GLU A 7 15.49 5.57 -0.31
CA GLU A 7 14.35 5.25 -1.18
C GLU A 7 13.38 4.25 -0.51
N ILE A 8 13.84 3.44 0.44
CA ILE A 8 13.01 2.42 1.13
C ILE A 8 12.60 2.84 2.54
N LYS A 9 13.34 3.76 3.17
CA LYS A 9 13.14 4.16 4.57
C LYS A 9 11.81 4.90 4.79
N THR A 10 11.42 5.75 3.85
CA THR A 10 10.16 6.50 3.94
C THR A 10 8.94 5.58 3.76
N PRO A 11 8.89 4.72 2.72
CA PRO A 11 7.84 3.70 2.59
C PRO A 11 7.70 2.78 3.80
N GLU A 12 8.82 2.27 4.35
CA GLU A 12 8.79 1.38 5.53
C GLU A 12 8.07 2.04 6.73
N LYS A 13 8.39 3.32 7.01
CA LYS A 13 7.74 4.08 8.09
C LYS A 13 6.27 4.38 7.81
N GLN A 14 5.93 4.66 6.55
CA GLN A 14 4.56 4.98 6.15
C GLN A 14 3.66 3.75 6.16
N LEU A 15 4.20 2.58 5.82
CA LEU A 15 3.49 1.31 5.80
C LEU A 15 2.76 1.05 7.12
N GLU A 16 3.49 1.09 8.23
CA GLU A 16 2.89 0.84 9.55
C GLU A 16 1.82 1.87 9.90
N LYS A 17 2.06 3.15 9.61
CA LYS A 17 1.12 4.25 9.90
C LYS A 17 -0.16 4.12 9.08
N ILE A 18 -0.07 3.76 7.80
CA ILE A 18 -1.22 3.58 6.91
C ILE A 18 -2.00 2.35 7.36
N PHE A 19 -1.34 1.19 7.53
CA PHE A 19 -2.00 -0.07 7.85
C PHE A 19 -2.79 -0.03 9.17
N LYS A 20 -2.31 0.72 10.18
CA LYS A 20 -3.05 0.93 11.45
C LYS A 20 -4.38 1.67 11.29
N GLN A 21 -4.55 2.43 10.21
CA GLN A 21 -5.75 3.23 9.96
C GLN A 21 -6.71 2.54 9.00
N LEU A 22 -6.26 1.55 8.23
CA LEU A 22 -7.09 0.95 7.20
C LEU A 22 -8.11 -0.05 7.77
N PRO A 23 -9.35 -0.09 7.23
CA PRO A 23 -10.36 -1.03 7.68
C PRO A 23 -10.02 -2.45 7.22
N SER A 24 -9.97 -3.41 8.16
CA SER A 24 -9.78 -4.84 7.86
C SER A 24 -10.99 -5.46 7.15
N PRO A 25 -10.82 -6.47 6.27
CA PRO A 25 -9.54 -7.10 5.92
C PRO A 25 -8.74 -6.25 4.91
N ILE A 26 -7.42 -6.24 5.08
CA ILE A 26 -6.45 -5.59 4.20
C ILE A 26 -5.39 -6.60 3.76
N CYS A 27 -4.89 -6.45 2.54
CA CYS A 27 -3.84 -7.31 2.00
C CYS A 27 -2.61 -6.47 1.65
N LEU A 28 -1.45 -6.81 2.21
CA LEU A 28 -0.17 -6.24 1.77
C LEU A 28 0.31 -7.03 0.55
N LEU A 29 0.71 -6.31 -0.50
CA LEU A 29 1.20 -6.88 -1.75
C LEU A 29 2.65 -6.41 -2.02
N GLY A 30 3.21 -6.89 -3.14
CA GLY A 30 4.46 -6.37 -3.69
C GLY A 30 5.71 -6.65 -2.84
N GLY A 31 6.71 -5.78 -3.00
CA GLY A 31 8.03 -5.98 -2.39
C GLY A 31 8.02 -5.95 -0.86
N TRP A 32 7.13 -5.17 -0.24
CA TRP A 32 6.97 -5.19 1.22
C TRP A 32 6.31 -6.48 1.73
N ALA A 33 5.34 -7.05 1.01
CA ALA A 33 4.82 -8.37 1.35
C ALA A 33 5.93 -9.43 1.30
N ALA A 34 6.71 -9.44 0.22
CA ALA A 34 7.85 -10.34 0.08
C ALA A 34 8.85 -10.14 1.23
N TYR A 35 9.23 -8.90 1.53
CA TYR A 35 10.11 -8.56 2.65
C TYR A 35 9.60 -9.16 3.97
N HIS A 36 8.36 -8.91 4.36
CA HIS A 36 7.84 -9.41 5.64
C HIS A 36 7.77 -10.95 5.72
N ILE A 37 7.57 -11.63 4.59
CA ILE A 37 7.52 -13.09 4.53
C ILE A 37 8.92 -13.70 4.59
N VAL A 38 9.88 -13.17 3.81
CA VAL A 38 11.16 -13.85 3.56
C VAL A 38 12.35 -13.27 4.33
N ASN A 39 12.26 -12.05 4.87
CA ASN A 39 13.42 -11.31 5.37
C ASN A 39 14.23 -12.10 6.42
N LYS A 40 13.56 -12.80 7.35
CA LYS A 40 14.25 -13.59 8.39
C LYS A 40 15.14 -14.68 7.79
N SER A 41 14.63 -15.45 6.83
CA SER A 41 15.39 -16.51 6.16
C SER A 41 16.46 -15.94 5.22
N PHE A 42 16.13 -14.86 4.52
CA PHE A 42 17.06 -14.17 3.64
C PHE A 42 18.26 -13.61 4.41
N GLU A 43 18.02 -12.96 5.55
CA GLU A 43 19.06 -12.37 6.40
C GLU A 43 19.99 -13.44 6.98
N LYS A 44 19.43 -14.56 7.43
CA LYS A 44 20.24 -15.71 7.89
C LYS A 44 21.17 -16.24 6.79
N ALA A 45 20.71 -16.30 5.54
CA ALA A 45 21.46 -16.87 4.43
C ALA A 45 22.48 -15.90 3.82
N ASN A 46 22.22 -14.59 3.85
CA ASN A 46 22.97 -13.60 3.09
C ASN A 46 23.71 -12.56 3.96
N GLY A 47 23.52 -12.58 5.28
CA GLY A 47 24.14 -11.61 6.20
C GLY A 47 23.64 -10.18 6.03
N ARG A 48 22.52 -9.97 5.32
CA ARG A 48 21.89 -8.67 5.11
C ARG A 48 20.37 -8.81 4.95
N LYS A 49 19.64 -7.74 5.26
CA LYS A 49 18.19 -7.68 5.06
C LYS A 49 17.80 -7.74 3.57
N TYR A 50 16.60 -8.23 3.33
CA TYR A 50 15.92 -8.16 2.04
C TYR A 50 15.69 -6.69 1.68
N ILE A 51 15.66 -6.37 0.38
CA ILE A 51 15.77 -4.98 -0.09
C ILE A 51 14.54 -4.12 0.20
N GLY A 52 13.37 -4.71 0.45
CA GLY A 52 12.11 -3.96 0.63
C GLY A 52 11.56 -3.44 -0.70
N SER A 53 10.84 -2.33 -0.67
CA SER A 53 10.26 -1.67 -1.85
C SER A 53 10.23 -0.15 -1.70
N ARG A 54 10.25 0.56 -2.83
CA ARG A 54 10.05 2.03 -2.89
C ARG A 54 8.59 2.43 -2.79
N ASP A 55 7.69 1.50 -3.12
CA ASP A 55 6.25 1.72 -3.17
C ASP A 55 5.54 0.78 -2.18
N ILE A 56 4.33 1.16 -1.77
CA ILE A 56 3.45 0.35 -0.91
C ILE A 56 2.25 -0.11 -1.73
N ASP A 57 2.14 -1.42 -1.94
CA ASP A 57 1.03 -2.03 -2.65
C ASP A 57 0.00 -2.61 -1.68
N ILE A 58 -1.26 -2.20 -1.80
CA ILE A 58 -2.36 -2.63 -0.93
C ILE A 58 -3.47 -3.24 -1.77
N GLY A 59 -3.85 -4.47 -1.46
CA GLY A 59 -4.95 -5.20 -2.07
C GLY A 59 -6.26 -5.01 -1.32
N PHE A 60 -7.35 -4.83 -2.07
CA PHE A 60 -8.71 -4.78 -1.56
C PHE A 60 -9.59 -5.78 -2.31
N HIS A 61 -10.51 -6.41 -1.58
CA HIS A 61 -11.56 -7.19 -2.19
C HIS A 61 -12.67 -6.26 -2.70
N ILE A 62 -13.00 -6.38 -3.99
CA ILE A 62 -14.12 -5.71 -4.63
C ILE A 62 -14.99 -6.80 -5.24
N ASP A 63 -16.28 -6.75 -4.93
CA ASP A 63 -17.27 -7.61 -5.55
C ASP A 63 -17.74 -6.97 -6.87
N LYS A 64 -17.75 -7.77 -7.93
CA LYS A 64 -18.13 -7.32 -9.28
C LYS A 64 -19.61 -6.99 -9.39
N GLU A 65 -20.43 -7.56 -8.52
CA GLU A 65 -21.88 -7.33 -8.49
C GLU A 65 -22.26 -6.09 -7.66
N TRP A 66 -21.29 -5.41 -7.06
CA TRP A 66 -21.59 -4.19 -6.30
C TRP A 66 -22.09 -3.07 -7.20
N THR A 67 -23.25 -2.55 -6.85
CA THR A 67 -23.71 -1.26 -7.36
C THR A 67 -22.75 -0.14 -6.94
N GLN A 68 -22.77 0.97 -7.68
CA GLN A 68 -22.01 2.18 -7.33
C GLN A 68 -22.24 2.65 -5.88
N LYS A 69 -23.48 2.52 -5.38
CA LYS A 69 -23.84 2.87 -4.00
C LYS A 69 -23.21 1.93 -2.97
N GLN A 70 -23.11 0.64 -3.27
CA GLN A 70 -22.41 -0.34 -2.42
C GLN A 70 -20.90 -0.08 -2.45
N LEU A 71 -20.32 0.15 -3.63
CA LEU A 71 -18.90 0.49 -3.77
C LEU A 71 -18.54 1.76 -2.98
N ALA A 72 -19.35 2.83 -3.07
CA ALA A 72 -19.13 4.08 -2.34
C ALA A 72 -19.20 3.93 -0.81
N LYS A 73 -19.89 2.90 -0.31
CA LYS A 73 -20.00 2.57 1.12
C LYS A 73 -19.03 1.47 1.56
N SER A 74 -18.24 0.91 0.64
CA SER A 74 -17.34 -0.20 0.92
C SER A 74 -16.16 0.19 1.81
N LYS A 75 -15.48 -0.84 2.34
CA LYS A 75 -14.20 -0.67 3.03
C LYS A 75 -13.12 -0.15 2.10
N PHE A 76 -13.16 -0.52 0.81
CA PHE A 76 -12.30 0.03 -0.23
C PHE A 76 -12.44 1.55 -0.33
N ALA A 77 -13.66 2.07 -0.50
CA ALA A 77 -13.89 3.52 -0.57
C ALA A 77 -13.49 4.26 0.72
N THR A 78 -13.66 3.61 1.88
CA THR A 78 -13.18 4.15 3.15
C THR A 78 -11.66 4.19 3.22
N ALA A 79 -10.97 3.13 2.77
CA ALA A 79 -9.52 3.08 2.71
C ALA A 79 -8.93 4.15 1.81
N ILE A 80 -9.48 4.35 0.60
CA ILE A 80 -9.06 5.43 -0.31
C ILE A 80 -9.13 6.79 0.40
N ARG A 81 -10.25 7.12 1.04
CA ARG A 81 -10.40 8.41 1.74
C ARG A 81 -9.38 8.59 2.86
N ILE A 82 -9.01 7.50 3.56
CA ILE A 82 -7.98 7.53 4.59
C ILE A 82 -6.60 7.79 3.98
N ILE A 83 -6.27 7.08 2.89
CA ILE A 83 -5.00 7.22 2.16
C ILE A 83 -4.87 8.63 1.58
N GLU A 84 -5.92 9.18 0.95
CA GLU A 84 -5.93 10.55 0.43
C GLU A 84 -5.66 11.58 1.53
N LYS A 85 -6.35 11.47 2.66
CA LYS A 85 -6.13 12.36 3.81
C LYS A 85 -4.71 12.23 4.37
N ALA A 86 -4.21 11.00 4.48
CA ALA A 86 -2.85 10.74 4.94
C ALA A 86 -1.82 11.35 3.98
N SER A 87 -2.03 11.25 2.66
CA SER A 87 -1.14 11.79 1.62
C SER A 87 -1.08 13.31 1.60
N VAL A 88 -2.22 13.99 1.80
CA VAL A 88 -2.24 15.44 1.98
C VAL A 88 -1.44 15.85 3.22
N ALA A 89 -1.62 15.14 4.34
CA ALA A 89 -0.92 15.44 5.60
C ALA A 89 0.61 15.22 5.54
N ILE A 90 1.10 14.44 4.58
CA ILE A 90 2.53 14.12 4.39
C ILE A 90 3.14 14.84 3.17
N GLY A 91 2.39 15.73 2.51
CA GLY A 91 2.89 16.52 1.38
C GLY A 91 3.08 15.75 0.07
N ILE A 92 2.50 14.55 -0.06
CA ILE A 92 2.52 13.78 -1.31
C ILE A 92 1.36 14.28 -2.18
N LYS A 93 1.66 14.71 -3.42
CA LYS A 93 0.66 15.23 -4.36
C LYS A 93 -0.37 14.13 -4.67
N ALA A 94 -1.66 14.47 -4.58
CA ALA A 94 -2.80 13.59 -4.88
C ALA A 94 -2.80 12.95 -6.30
N GLN A 95 -1.89 13.38 -7.18
CA GLN A 95 -1.76 12.93 -8.57
C GLN A 95 -1.38 11.44 -8.69
N GLU A 96 -0.64 10.87 -7.74
CA GLU A 96 -0.26 9.44 -7.77
C GLU A 96 -1.42 8.51 -7.34
N ILE A 97 -2.20 8.91 -6.33
CA ILE A 97 -3.43 8.21 -5.91
C ILE A 97 -4.50 8.26 -7.00
N SER A 98 -4.55 9.38 -7.73
CA SER A 98 -5.52 9.60 -8.82
C SER A 98 -5.41 8.56 -9.94
N ARG A 99 -4.24 7.95 -10.15
CA ARG A 99 -4.03 6.94 -11.20
C ARG A 99 -4.77 5.63 -10.90
N VAL A 100 -4.72 5.16 -9.65
CA VAL A 100 -5.46 3.96 -9.19
C VAL A 100 -6.97 4.19 -9.27
N LEU A 101 -7.44 5.40 -8.92
CA LEU A 101 -8.85 5.76 -9.03
C LEU A 101 -9.33 5.93 -10.47
N ALA A 102 -8.48 6.40 -11.38
CA ALA A 102 -8.81 6.52 -12.80
C ALA A 102 -8.96 5.16 -13.49
N GLU A 103 -8.15 4.17 -13.10
CA GLU A 103 -8.24 2.80 -13.63
C GLU A 103 -9.49 2.06 -13.11
N LEU A 104 -9.89 2.29 -11.86
CA LEU A 104 -11.12 1.70 -11.31
C LEU A 104 -12.40 2.33 -11.86
N LYS A 105 -12.36 3.59 -12.31
CA LYS A 105 -13.49 4.25 -13.01
C LYS A 105 -13.70 3.76 -14.45
N ARG A 106 -12.81 2.88 -14.96
CA ARG A 106 -12.96 2.24 -16.28
C ARG A 106 -13.74 0.92 -16.23
N PHE A 107 -14.16 0.49 -15.04
CA PHE A 107 -15.04 -0.67 -14.81
C PHE A 107 -16.43 -0.22 -14.39
#